data_AF-A0A2X3IF98-F1
#
_entry.id   AF-A0A2X3IF98-F1
#
_cell.length_a   1.000
_cell.length_b   1.000
_cell.length_c   1.000
_cell.angle_alpha   90.00
_cell.angle_beta   90.00
_cell.angle_gamma   90.00
#
_symmetry.space_group_name_H-M   'P 1'
#
loop_
_entity.id
_entity.type
_entity.pdbx_description
1 polymer ?
#
loop_
_entity_poly.entity_id
_entity_poly.type
_entity_poly.pdbx_seq_one_letter_code
_entity_poly.pdbx_strand_id
1 'polypeptide(L)'
;MKKLLTIILSFLLLSIPQVTFANPTSNSNIINNKNDIIILDINLKKAINEILGQPVNSKISKAQLESLKNLNLENKNIKNIDGINYCINLKSLNLIKNNISDITPLSNLNNLTILRLNNNKISDINSLTNR
;
A
#
# COMPACT_ATOMS: atom_id res chain seq x y z
N MET A 1 73.29 -44.14 -4.09
CA MET A 1 74.27 -43.27 -4.78
C MET A 1 73.58 -42.01 -5.26
N LYS A 2 74.10 -40.84 -4.87
CA LYS A 2 74.04 -39.53 -5.59
C LYS A 2 72.63 -38.91 -5.74
N LYS A 3 72.37 -37.61 -5.56
CA LYS A 3 73.08 -36.36 -5.19
C LYS A 3 71.90 -35.36 -5.01
N LEU A 4 71.76 -34.68 -3.87
CA LEU A 4 72.19 -33.30 -3.57
C LEU A 4 71.51 -32.15 -4.38
N LEU A 5 71.15 -31.09 -3.62
CA LEU A 5 71.01 -29.64 -3.97
C LEU A 5 69.57 -29.08 -4.16
N THR A 6 68.93 -28.50 -3.13
CA THR A 6 68.91 -27.06 -2.69
C THR A 6 68.25 -26.15 -3.74
N ILE A 7 67.18 -25.40 -3.44
CA ILE A 7 67.20 -24.01 -2.92
C ILE A 7 65.80 -23.61 -2.37
N ILE A 8 65.83 -22.89 -1.26
CA ILE A 8 64.74 -22.33 -0.46
C ILE A 8 64.18 -21.07 -1.13
N LEU A 9 62.86 -20.87 -1.14
CA LEU A 9 62.29 -19.53 -1.16
C LEU A 9 61.10 -19.43 -0.19
N SER A 10 61.36 -18.75 0.91
CA SER A 10 60.40 -18.31 1.92
C SER A 10 59.25 -17.53 1.29
N PHE A 11 58.01 -18.00 1.47
CA PHE A 11 56.84 -17.13 1.40
C PHE A 11 56.22 -17.00 2.80
N LEU A 12 56.26 -15.76 3.26
CA LEU A 12 55.70 -15.18 4.45
C LEU A 12 54.25 -15.68 4.69
N LEU A 13 54.00 -16.36 5.81
CA LEU A 13 52.65 -16.59 6.32
C LEU A 13 52.09 -15.25 6.80
N LEU A 14 51.51 -14.46 5.88
CA LEU A 14 50.57 -13.41 6.27
C LEU A 14 49.38 -14.12 6.92
N SER A 15 49.28 -14.02 8.25
CA SER A 15 48.04 -14.32 8.98
C SER A 15 46.95 -13.46 8.38
N ILE A 16 46.10 -14.07 7.55
CA ILE A 16 44.87 -13.44 7.13
C ILE A 16 43.99 -13.41 8.38
N PRO A 17 43.58 -12.23 8.88
CA PRO A 17 42.57 -12.20 9.94
C PRO A 17 41.34 -12.91 9.36
N GLN A 18 40.75 -13.83 10.16
CA GLN A 18 39.50 -14.48 9.76
C GLN A 18 38.53 -13.38 9.34
N VAL A 19 38.13 -13.40 8.06
CA VAL A 19 36.94 -12.66 7.64
C VAL A 19 35.81 -13.31 8.40
N THR A 20 35.46 -12.72 9.53
CA THR A 20 34.16 -12.95 10.12
C THR A 20 33.19 -12.53 9.04
N PHE A 21 32.42 -13.48 8.52
CA PHE A 21 31.20 -13.12 7.82
C PHE A 21 30.36 -12.42 8.87
N ALA A 22 30.47 -11.08 8.94
CA ALA A 22 29.42 -10.28 9.51
C ALA A 22 28.14 -10.81 8.84
N ASN A 23 27.20 -11.28 9.66
CA ASN A 23 25.83 -11.47 9.21
C ASN A 23 25.52 -10.33 8.24
N PRO A 24 24.90 -10.58 7.08
CA PRO A 24 24.17 -9.50 6.45
C PRO A 24 23.14 -9.08 7.50
N THR A 25 23.46 -8.03 8.26
CA THR A 25 22.47 -7.11 8.79
C THR A 25 21.63 -6.83 7.57
N SER A 26 20.48 -7.47 7.55
CA SER A 26 19.41 -7.08 6.67
C SER A 26 19.10 -5.67 7.10
N ASN A 27 19.79 -4.70 6.50
CA ASN A 27 19.32 -3.34 6.36
C ASN A 27 18.16 -3.38 5.36
N SER A 28 17.19 -4.23 5.63
CA SER A 28 15.83 -3.82 5.45
C SER A 28 15.60 -2.72 6.49
N ASN A 29 15.80 -1.47 6.09
CA ASN A 29 14.93 -0.36 6.49
C ASN A 29 13.49 -0.62 6.01
N ILE A 30 13.02 -1.86 6.21
CA ILE A 30 11.64 -2.32 6.14
C ILE A 30 11.27 -2.57 7.60
N ILE A 31 11.50 -1.58 8.45
CA ILE A 31 10.42 -1.23 9.38
C ILE A 31 9.26 -0.88 8.46
N ASN A 32 8.49 -1.91 8.11
CA ASN A 32 7.16 -1.79 7.57
C ASN A 32 6.46 -0.77 8.45
N ASN A 33 6.39 0.45 7.96
CA ASN A 33 5.56 1.47 8.54
C ASN A 33 4.15 0.90 8.48
N LYS A 34 3.69 0.31 9.60
CA LYS A 34 2.37 -0.32 9.76
C LYS A 34 1.20 0.65 9.46
N ASN A 35 1.51 1.87 9.03
CA ASN A 35 0.61 2.98 8.78
C ASN A 35 0.57 3.42 7.31
N ASP A 36 1.31 2.77 6.39
CA ASP A 36 1.15 3.06 4.96
C ASP A 36 -0.24 2.59 4.51
N ILE A 37 -1.08 3.53 4.07
CA ILE A 37 -2.41 3.20 3.56
C ILE A 37 -2.26 2.50 2.21
N ILE A 38 -2.86 1.31 2.13
CA ILE A 38 -2.84 0.49 0.93
C ILE A 38 -4.23 0.55 0.29
N ILE A 39 -4.30 1.15 -0.91
CA ILE A 39 -5.47 1.11 -1.79
C ILE A 39 -5.16 0.13 -2.92
N LEU A 40 -5.71 -1.08 -2.84
CA LEU A 40 -5.40 -2.18 -3.75
C LEU A 40 -6.08 -2.04 -5.11
N ASP A 41 -7.29 -1.47 -5.14
CA ASP A 41 -7.99 -1.24 -6.40
C ASP A 41 -7.31 -0.10 -7.17
N ILE A 42 -6.68 -0.47 -8.29
CA ILE A 42 -5.93 0.47 -9.12
C ILE A 42 -6.82 1.60 -9.67
N ASN A 43 -8.09 1.32 -9.96
CA ASN A 43 -9.00 2.32 -10.50
C ASN A 43 -9.43 3.29 -9.41
N LEU A 44 -9.67 2.81 -8.19
CA LEU A 44 -9.90 3.66 -7.03
C LEU A 44 -8.70 4.56 -6.75
N LYS A 45 -7.48 3.99 -6.72
CA LYS A 45 -6.25 4.74 -6.48
C LYS A 45 -6.06 5.83 -7.55
N LYS A 46 -6.22 5.49 -8.83
CA LYS A 46 -6.13 6.46 -9.93
C LYS A 46 -7.16 7.57 -9.79
N ALA A 47 -8.43 7.23 -9.53
CA ALA A 47 -9.50 8.20 -9.40
C ALA A 47 -9.30 9.15 -8.21
N ILE A 48 -8.85 8.65 -7.06
CA ILE A 48 -8.52 9.51 -5.91
C ILE A 48 -7.34 10.43 -6.24
N ASN A 49 -6.29 9.92 -6.89
CA ASN A 49 -5.15 10.73 -7.29
C ASN A 49 -5.53 11.83 -8.29
N GLU A 50 -6.41 11.53 -9.26
CA GLU A 50 -6.98 12.53 -10.18
C GLU A 50 -7.68 13.65 -9.40
N ILE A 51 -8.50 13.30 -8.40
CA ILE A 51 -9.25 14.26 -7.57
C ILE A 51 -8.32 15.09 -6.68
N LEU A 52 -7.23 14.50 -6.19
CA LEU A 52 -6.19 15.18 -5.42
C LEU A 52 -5.26 16.05 -6.29
N GLY A 53 -5.41 16.01 -7.62
CA GLY A 53 -4.56 16.77 -8.54
C GLY A 53 -3.12 16.29 -8.59
N GLN A 54 -2.88 15.00 -8.32
CA GLN A 54 -1.54 14.42 -8.28
C GLN A 54 -1.39 13.25 -9.29
N PRO A 55 -0.16 12.83 -9.62
CA PRO A 55 0.05 11.73 -10.55
C PRO A 55 -0.71 10.47 -10.13
N VAL A 56 -1.32 9.79 -11.11
CA VAL A 56 -2.28 8.68 -10.86
C VAL A 56 -1.69 7.49 -10.09
N ASN A 57 -0.36 7.36 -10.05
CA ASN A 57 0.36 6.29 -9.35
C ASN A 57 0.96 6.73 -8.01
N SER A 58 0.84 8.01 -7.64
CA SER A 58 1.35 8.57 -6.40
C SER A 58 0.78 7.85 -5.18
N LYS A 59 1.56 7.80 -4.10
CA LYS A 59 1.08 7.36 -2.80
C LYS A 59 0.01 8.35 -2.31
N ILE A 60 -0.99 7.83 -1.62
CA ILE A 60 -2.04 8.64 -0.99
C ILE A 60 -1.85 8.51 0.52
N SER A 61 -1.67 9.65 1.18
CA SER A 61 -1.52 9.72 2.63
C SER A 61 -2.88 9.73 3.35
N LYS A 62 -2.85 9.44 4.66
CA LYS A 62 -4.04 9.47 5.50
C LYS A 62 -4.67 10.86 5.53
N ALA A 63 -3.86 11.89 5.74
CA ALA A 63 -4.31 13.28 5.78
C ALA A 63 -5.02 13.70 4.47
N GLN A 64 -4.55 13.22 3.32
CA GLN A 64 -5.22 13.48 2.04
C GLN A 64 -6.61 12.84 1.99
N LEU A 65 -6.76 11.58 2.42
CA LEU A 65 -8.07 10.92 2.48
C LEU A 65 -9.00 11.62 3.49
N GLU A 66 -8.49 11.98 4.67
CA GLU A 66 -9.24 12.69 5.70
C GLU A 66 -9.67 14.09 5.26
N SER A 67 -8.97 14.72 4.30
CA SER A 67 -9.35 16.03 3.75
C SER A 67 -10.55 15.99 2.79
N LEU A 68 -10.90 14.80 2.27
CA LEU A 68 -11.95 14.65 1.27
C LEU A 68 -13.34 14.80 1.91
N LYS A 69 -14.12 15.74 1.37
CA LYS A 69 -15.53 15.97 1.79
C LYS A 69 -16.55 15.48 0.77
N ASN A 70 -16.18 15.48 -0.51
CA ASN A 70 -17.04 15.04 -1.61
C ASN A 70 -16.20 14.18 -2.55
N LEU A 71 -16.71 13.01 -2.92
CA LEU A 71 -16.01 12.09 -3.79
C LEU A 71 -16.95 11.54 -4.86
N ASN A 72 -16.67 11.89 -6.12
CA ASN A 72 -17.39 11.38 -7.27
C ASN A 72 -16.54 10.32 -7.99
N LEU A 73 -16.95 9.06 -7.86
CA LEU A 73 -16.30 7.88 -8.42
C LEU A 73 -17.24 7.13 -9.36
N GLU A 74 -18.22 7.81 -9.96
CA GLU A 74 -19.13 7.19 -10.92
C GLU A 74 -18.36 6.63 -12.14
N ASN A 75 -18.74 5.42 -12.55
CA ASN A 75 -18.26 4.79 -13.78
C ASN A 75 -16.71 4.71 -13.87
N LYS A 76 -16.08 4.25 -12.80
CA LYS A 76 -14.62 4.10 -12.71
C LYS A 76 -14.16 2.64 -12.75
N ASN A 77 -15.08 1.69 -12.96
CA ASN A 77 -14.77 0.25 -12.95
C ASN A 77 -14.09 -0.20 -11.64
N ILE A 78 -14.51 0.38 -10.52
CA ILE A 78 -14.02 0.05 -9.18
C ILE A 78 -14.68 -1.25 -8.72
N LYS A 79 -13.91 -2.14 -8.10
CA LYS A 79 -14.38 -3.41 -7.53
C LYS A 79 -14.23 -3.44 -6.02
N ASN A 80 -13.12 -2.90 -5.50
CA ASN A 80 -12.82 -2.84 -4.08
C ASN A 80 -12.70 -1.38 -3.63
N ILE A 81 -13.37 -1.03 -2.54
CA ILE A 81 -13.38 0.31 -1.92
C ILE A 81 -12.58 0.41 -0.62
N ASP A 82 -11.74 -0.58 -0.31
CA ASP A 82 -10.75 -0.50 0.77
C ASP A 82 -9.92 0.78 0.64
N GLY A 83 -9.76 1.47 1.76
CA GLY A 83 -9.17 2.81 1.81
C GLY A 83 -10.20 3.93 1.96
N ILE A 84 -11.45 3.74 1.50
CA ILE A 84 -12.53 4.73 1.69
C ILE A 84 -12.88 4.89 3.19
N ASN A 85 -12.61 3.89 4.02
CA ASN A 85 -12.78 3.95 5.48
C ASN A 85 -11.94 5.04 6.16
N TYR A 86 -10.88 5.55 5.51
CA TYR A 86 -10.07 6.67 6.01
C TYR A 86 -10.65 8.05 5.66
N CYS A 87 -11.65 8.13 4.78
CA CYS A 87 -12.31 9.38 4.40
C CYS A 87 -13.33 9.83 5.47
N ILE A 88 -12.93 9.92 6.73
CA ILE A 88 -13.83 10.10 7.89
C ILE A 88 -14.66 11.39 7.85
N ASN A 89 -14.21 12.40 7.10
CA ASN A 89 -14.91 13.69 6.92
C ASN A 89 -15.78 13.75 5.67
N LEU A 90 -15.97 12.62 4.97
CA LEU A 90 -16.72 12.55 3.73
C LEU A 90 -18.22 12.76 3.98
N LYS A 91 -18.81 13.70 3.26
CA LYS A 91 -20.24 14.05 3.33
C LYS A 91 -21.04 13.52 2.16
N SER A 92 -20.41 13.38 1.00
CA SER A 92 -21.03 12.91 -0.24
C SER A 92 -20.12 11.92 -0.96
N LEU A 93 -20.67 10.74 -1.29
CA LEU A 93 -20.00 9.67 -2.03
C LEU A 93 -20.89 9.17 -3.16
N ASN A 94 -20.41 9.32 -4.40
CA ASN A 94 -21.04 8.74 -5.58
C ASN A 94 -20.20 7.58 -6.10
N LEU A 95 -20.75 6.38 -6.07
CA LEU A 95 -20.13 5.13 -6.53
C LEU A 95 -20.98 4.45 -7.64
N ILE A 96 -21.88 5.20 -8.29
CA ILE A 96 -22.77 4.67 -9.34
C ILE A 96 -21.98 4.00 -10.47
N LYS A 97 -22.54 2.95 -11.09
CA LYS A 97 -21.97 2.25 -12.27
C LYS A 97 -20.56 1.73 -12.00
N ASN A 98 -20.37 0.99 -10.92
CA ASN A 98 -19.13 0.28 -10.64
C ASN A 98 -19.41 -1.23 -10.50
N ASN A 99 -18.41 -2.00 -10.07
CA ASN A 99 -18.46 -3.43 -9.91
C ASN A 99 -18.28 -3.86 -8.44
N ILE A 100 -18.73 -3.01 -7.50
CA ILE A 100 -18.53 -3.19 -6.06
C ILE A 100 -19.54 -4.21 -5.54
N SER A 101 -19.07 -5.16 -4.73
CA SER A 101 -19.93 -6.11 -4.02
C SER A 101 -19.85 -5.97 -2.50
N ASP A 102 -18.71 -5.51 -1.99
CA ASP A 102 -18.47 -5.30 -0.57
C ASP A 102 -18.46 -3.81 -0.24
N ILE A 103 -19.31 -3.42 0.69
CA ILE A 103 -19.42 -2.04 1.21
C ILE A 103 -19.11 -1.94 2.71
N THR A 104 -18.48 -2.95 3.30
CA THR A 104 -17.97 -2.89 4.68
C THR A 104 -17.03 -1.71 4.94
N PRO A 105 -16.19 -1.22 3.98
CA PRO A 105 -15.34 -0.06 4.23
C PRO A 105 -16.11 1.24 4.47
N LEU A 106 -17.41 1.28 4.17
CA LEU A 106 -18.23 2.46 4.43
C LEU A 106 -18.63 2.57 5.91
N SER A 107 -18.62 1.48 6.69
CA SER A 107 -19.28 1.34 8.00
C SER A 107 -19.04 2.50 8.98
N ASN A 108 -17.83 3.04 9.04
CA ASN A 108 -17.45 4.09 10.00
C ASN A 108 -17.55 5.53 9.44
N LEU A 109 -18.13 5.73 8.26
CA LEU A 109 -18.28 7.06 7.65
C LEU A 109 -19.52 7.77 8.21
N ASN A 110 -19.48 8.15 9.50
CA ASN A 110 -20.61 8.71 10.24
C ASN A 110 -21.02 10.11 9.74
N ASN A 111 -20.14 10.82 9.03
CA ASN A 111 -20.42 12.13 8.44
C ASN A 111 -21.09 12.04 7.06
N LEU A 112 -21.28 10.83 6.51
CA LEU A 112 -21.78 10.63 5.15
C LEU A 112 -23.30 10.85 5.09
N THR A 113 -23.69 11.95 4.45
CA THR A 113 -25.11 12.33 4.28
C THR A 113 -25.69 11.95 2.92
N ILE A 114 -24.84 11.78 1.91
CA ILE A 114 -25.25 11.43 0.55
C ILE A 114 -24.43 10.23 0.10
N LEU A 115 -25.10 9.12 -0.18
CA LEU A 115 -24.49 7.90 -0.70
C LEU A 115 -25.27 7.42 -1.93
N ARG A 116 -24.58 7.25 -3.05
CA ARG A 116 -25.17 6.69 -4.28
C ARG A 116 -24.43 5.44 -4.71
N LEU A 117 -25.14 4.31 -4.75
CA LEU A 117 -24.58 2.97 -5.01
C LEU A 117 -25.23 2.25 -6.20
N ASN A 118 -26.16 2.88 -6.92
CA ASN A 118 -26.91 2.25 -8.01
C ASN A 118 -25.98 1.66 -9.08
N ASN A 119 -26.41 0.57 -9.72
CA ASN A 119 -25.63 -0.15 -10.74
C ASN A 119 -24.27 -0.65 -10.21
N ASN A 120 -24.33 -1.42 -9.12
CA ASN A 120 -23.21 -2.19 -8.55
C ASN A 120 -23.65 -3.66 -8.37
N LYS A 121 -22.82 -4.48 -7.72
CA LYS A 121 -23.06 -5.91 -7.42
C LYS A 121 -23.30 -6.17 -5.93
N ILE A 122 -23.90 -5.19 -5.25
CA ILE A 122 -24.12 -5.22 -3.80
C ILE A 122 -25.38 -6.04 -3.51
N SER A 123 -25.24 -7.07 -2.69
CA SER A 123 -26.36 -7.89 -2.19
C SER A 123 -26.56 -7.78 -0.67
N ASP A 124 -25.56 -7.27 0.05
CA ASP A 124 -25.60 -7.07 1.50
C ASP A 124 -25.38 -5.59 1.83
N ILE A 125 -26.28 -5.03 2.63
CA ILE A 125 -26.25 -3.63 3.07
C ILE A 125 -26.12 -3.47 4.60
N ASN A 126 -25.83 -4.55 5.33
CA ASN A 126 -25.70 -4.54 6.79
C ASN A 126 -24.60 -3.57 7.28
N SER A 127 -23.60 -3.24 6.45
CA SER A 127 -22.59 -2.24 6.79
C SER A 127 -23.14 -0.79 6.88
N LEU A 128 -24.40 -0.57 6.49
CA LEU A 128 -25.06 0.74 6.54
C LEU A 128 -25.99 0.91 7.74
N THR A 129 -26.28 -0.16 8.51
CA THR A 129 -27.37 -0.15 9.51
C THR A 129 -26.96 0.31 10.91
N ASN A 130 -25.66 0.37 11.22
CA ASN A 130 -25.13 0.70 12.56
C ASN A 130 -24.47 2.09 12.64
N ARG A 131 -25.09 3.14 12.06
CA ARG A 131 -24.53 4.50 12.02
C ARG A 131 -25.26 5.48 12.90
#